data_AF-A0A667XBQ3-F1
#
_entry.id   AF-A0A667XBQ3-F1
#
_cell.length_a   1.000
_cell.length_b   1.000
_cell.length_c   1.000
_cell.angle_alpha   90.00
_cell.angle_beta   90.00
_cell.angle_gamma   90.00
#
_symmetry.space_group_name_H-M   'P 1'
#
loop_
_entity.id
_entity.type
_entity.pdbx_description
1 polymer ?
#
loop_
_entity_poly.entity_id
_entity_poly.type
_entity_poly.pdbx_seq_one_letter_code
_entity_poly.pdbx_strand_id
1 'polypeptide(L)'
;MEDFTCWWHPLENMSDQEVTYILTYSKGYHDCPDYMTGGPHSCHFDSSHTSVWKIYCMNVTAITAQGNFTSQEHCLDVADIVETEAPVNLTYMLTDAGGDEMGHNALLSWTYPVPSHLQFGWITLVYELQYRRVTEPDNWKVKQPLRESHVELLGLPVGDYVVRVRCRSHNYGLWSKWSSALLMTIPNRPPAGTVAMATAVRAMIATVMMISYFLPPVPKPRIIGIDSLLLKVHTHTHTHTHTHTHTHTFCRDTW
;
A
#
# COMPACT_ATOMS: atom_id res chain seq x y z
N MET A 1 -5.51 -17.64 25.82
CA MET A 1 -5.06 -18.96 26.30
C MET A 1 -4.80 -19.74 25.04
N GLU A 2 -3.60 -20.28 24.89
CA GLU A 2 -3.13 -20.83 23.62
C GLU A 2 -3.56 -22.29 23.53
N ASP A 3 -4.18 -22.65 22.41
CA ASP A 3 -4.54 -24.00 22.03
C ASP A 3 -4.03 -24.25 20.60
N PHE A 4 -3.85 -25.51 20.24
CA PHE A 4 -3.58 -25.87 18.85
C PHE A 4 -4.24 -27.19 18.50
N THR A 5 -4.50 -27.40 17.22
CA THR A 5 -5.16 -28.60 16.72
C THR A 5 -4.33 -29.19 15.60
N CYS A 6 -4.19 -30.51 15.61
CA CYS A 6 -3.55 -31.26 14.54
C CYS A 6 -4.59 -32.13 13.84
N TRP A 7 -4.47 -32.25 12.52
CA TRP A 7 -5.32 -33.10 11.69
C TRP A 7 -4.47 -34.10 10.92
N TRP A 8 -5.05 -35.27 10.63
CA TRP A 8 -4.43 -36.27 9.77
C TRP A 8 -5.38 -36.73 8.68
N HIS A 9 -4.79 -37.26 7.61
CA HIS A 9 -5.55 -37.90 6.56
C HIS A 9 -5.78 -39.37 6.92
N PRO A 10 -7.01 -39.90 6.74
CA PRO A 10 -7.29 -41.31 6.96
C PRO A 10 -6.63 -42.19 5.89
N LEU A 11 -6.55 -43.50 6.14
CA LEU A 11 -6.07 -44.47 5.16
C LEU A 11 -6.98 -44.52 3.93
N GLU A 12 -6.40 -44.40 2.74
CA GLU A 12 -7.12 -44.53 1.46
C GLU A 12 -7.71 -45.95 1.30
N ASN A 13 -8.90 -46.06 0.69
CA ASN A 13 -9.59 -47.33 0.35
C ASN A 13 -10.07 -48.22 1.50
N MET A 14 -10.25 -47.69 2.72
CA MET A 14 -10.71 -48.44 3.90
C MET A 14 -12.14 -48.06 4.36
N SER A 15 -12.98 -47.55 3.45
CA SER A 15 -14.27 -46.92 3.77
C SER A 15 -15.29 -47.80 4.50
N ASP A 16 -15.13 -49.13 4.46
CA ASP A 16 -16.05 -50.10 5.08
C ASP A 16 -15.43 -50.85 6.29
N GLN A 17 -14.23 -50.47 6.75
CA GLN A 17 -13.60 -51.08 7.91
C GLN A 17 -13.57 -50.13 9.11
N GLU A 18 -13.89 -50.67 10.29
CA GLU A 18 -13.81 -49.95 11.55
C GLU A 18 -12.32 -49.72 11.89
N VAL A 19 -11.82 -48.52 11.60
CA VAL A 19 -10.45 -48.10 11.87
C VAL A 19 -10.45 -47.18 13.08
N THR A 20 -9.69 -47.54 14.11
CA THR A 20 -9.49 -46.68 15.29
C THR A 20 -8.15 -45.96 15.15
N TYR A 21 -8.15 -44.64 15.34
CA TYR A 21 -6.94 -43.83 15.31
C TYR A 21 -6.51 -43.45 16.73
N ILE A 22 -5.22 -43.63 17.03
CA ILE A 22 -4.61 -43.19 18.28
C ILE A 22 -3.45 -42.27 17.94
N LEU A 23 -3.56 -41.00 18.33
CA LEU A 23 -2.44 -40.05 18.32
C LEU A 23 -1.71 -40.11 19.66
N THR A 24 -0.39 -40.29 19.59
CA THR A 24 0.48 -40.22 20.75
C THR A 24 1.49 -39.09 20.59
N TYR A 25 1.90 -38.46 21.68
CA TYR A 25 2.90 -37.39 21.68
C TYR A 25 3.88 -37.53 22.84
N SER A 26 4.96 -36.74 22.79
CA SER A 26 6.07 -36.80 23.76
C SER A 26 6.73 -38.18 23.80
N LYS A 27 7.11 -38.73 22.64
CA LYS A 27 7.70 -40.09 22.53
C LYS A 27 6.80 -41.22 23.08
N GLY A 28 5.48 -41.05 22.99
CA GLY A 28 4.51 -42.08 23.36
C GLY A 28 4.14 -42.14 24.85
N TYR A 29 4.48 -41.12 25.64
CA TYR A 29 4.06 -41.05 27.05
C TYR A 29 2.63 -40.56 27.23
N HIS A 30 2.09 -39.84 26.24
CA HIS A 30 0.78 -39.21 26.34
C HIS A 30 -0.05 -39.46 25.08
N ASP A 31 -1.32 -39.79 25.29
CA ASP A 31 -2.32 -39.89 24.23
C ASP A 31 -3.00 -38.53 24.02
N CYS A 32 -3.60 -38.35 22.85
CA CYS A 32 -4.36 -37.15 22.53
C CYS A 32 -5.37 -36.78 23.65
N PRO A 33 -5.37 -35.53 24.13
CA PRO A 33 -6.29 -35.10 25.17
C PRO A 33 -7.75 -34.96 24.69
N ASP A 34 -7.98 -34.64 23.41
CA ASP A 34 -9.33 -34.43 22.85
C ASP A 34 -9.40 -34.73 21.34
N TYR A 35 -10.15 -35.78 20.96
CA TYR A 35 -10.40 -36.16 19.56
C TYR A 35 -11.65 -35.51 18.93
N MET A 36 -12.40 -34.71 19.68
CA MET A 36 -13.72 -34.22 19.29
C MET A 36 -13.71 -32.75 18.87
N THR A 37 -13.06 -31.88 19.65
CA THR A 37 -13.14 -30.42 19.45
C THR A 37 -12.62 -29.96 18.09
N GLY A 38 -11.58 -30.60 17.56
CA GLY A 38 -11.02 -30.29 16.25
C GLY A 38 -11.78 -30.88 15.05
N GLY A 39 -12.84 -31.65 15.30
CA GLY A 39 -13.59 -32.36 14.27
C GLY A 39 -12.97 -33.72 13.87
N PRO A 40 -13.37 -34.29 12.73
CA PRO A 40 -12.95 -35.63 12.33
C PRO A 40 -11.44 -35.70 12.07
N HIS A 41 -10.84 -36.83 12.45
CA HIS A 41 -9.41 -37.10 12.25
C HIS A 41 -8.50 -35.98 12.81
N SER A 42 -8.83 -35.54 14.03
CA SER A 42 -8.13 -34.44 14.68
C SER A 42 -7.76 -34.75 16.13
N CYS A 43 -6.80 -34.00 16.63
CA CYS A 43 -6.46 -33.93 18.04
C CYS A 43 -6.32 -32.47 18.46
N HIS A 44 -7.15 -32.05 19.42
CA HIS A 44 -7.16 -30.70 19.97
C HIS A 44 -6.40 -30.67 21.29
N PHE A 45 -5.41 -29.79 21.40
CA PHE A 45 -4.63 -29.56 22.61
C PHE A 45 -5.12 -28.26 23.24
N ASP A 46 -5.85 -28.38 24.34
CA ASP A 46 -6.27 -27.23 25.09
C ASP A 46 -5.08 -26.50 25.75
N SER A 47 -5.39 -25.40 26.41
CA SER A 47 -4.40 -24.61 27.14
C SER A 47 -3.63 -25.32 28.26
N SER A 48 -4.16 -26.41 28.81
CA SER A 48 -3.47 -27.18 29.86
C SER A 48 -2.48 -28.19 29.29
N HIS A 49 -2.66 -28.55 28.01
CA HIS A 49 -1.77 -29.44 27.27
C HIS A 49 -0.83 -28.68 26.31
N THR A 50 -1.01 -27.36 26.18
CA THR A 50 -0.24 -26.48 25.28
C THR A 50 0.82 -25.69 26.05
N SER A 51 2.03 -25.62 25.50
CA SER A 51 3.15 -24.87 26.06
C SER A 51 4.04 -24.37 24.91
N VAL A 52 4.33 -23.07 24.90
CA VAL A 52 5.30 -22.47 23.96
C VAL A 52 6.74 -22.88 24.30
N TRP A 53 7.63 -22.85 23.30
CA TRP A 53 9.04 -23.24 23.43
C TRP A 53 9.27 -24.70 23.81
N LYS A 54 8.24 -25.53 23.63
CA LYS A 54 8.27 -26.98 23.83
C LYS A 54 8.04 -27.64 22.48
N ILE A 55 8.91 -28.59 22.15
CA ILE A 55 8.76 -29.40 20.94
C ILE A 55 7.79 -30.55 21.22
N TYR A 56 6.70 -30.60 20.46
CA TYR A 56 5.73 -31.67 20.43
C TYR A 56 6.05 -32.59 19.26
N CYS A 57 6.57 -33.78 19.56
CA CYS A 57 6.72 -34.86 18.60
C CYS A 57 5.55 -35.83 18.74
N MET A 58 4.81 -36.04 17.65
CA MET A 58 3.59 -36.83 17.61
C MET A 58 3.55 -37.79 16.42
N ASN A 59 2.83 -38.89 16.58
CA ASN A 59 2.50 -39.81 15.50
C ASN A 59 1.06 -40.30 15.66
N VAL A 60 0.48 -40.78 14.56
CA VAL A 60 -0.87 -41.35 14.56
C VAL A 60 -0.77 -42.81 14.16
N THR A 61 -1.36 -43.68 14.96
CA THR A 61 -1.46 -45.11 14.68
C THR A 61 -2.90 -45.46 14.33
N ALA A 62 -3.11 -45.98 13.11
CA ALA A 62 -4.36 -46.56 12.67
C ALA A 62 -4.38 -48.06 13.02
N ILE A 63 -5.35 -48.46 13.84
CA ILE A 63 -5.56 -49.84 14.26
C ILE A 63 -6.65 -50.43 13.36
N THR A 64 -6.30 -51.45 12.59
CA THR A 64 -7.22 -52.15 11.67
C THR A 64 -7.21 -53.65 11.96
N ALA A 65 -8.15 -54.39 11.36
CA ALA A 65 -8.18 -55.85 11.47
C ALA A 65 -6.94 -56.53 10.86
N GLN A 66 -6.25 -55.89 9.92
CA GLN A 66 -5.05 -56.39 9.25
C GLN A 66 -3.76 -56.07 10.02
N GLY A 67 -3.81 -55.13 10.97
CA GLY A 67 -2.65 -54.71 11.75
C GLY A 67 -2.66 -53.21 12.05
N ASN A 68 -1.55 -52.74 12.60
CA ASN A 68 -1.38 -51.35 12.99
C ASN A 68 -0.46 -50.63 12.00
N PHE A 69 -0.89 -49.46 11.54
CA PHE A 69 -0.13 -48.60 10.65
C PHE A 69 0.15 -47.27 11.34
N THR A 70 1.43 -46.98 11.59
CA THR A 70 1.85 -45.76 12.26
C THR A 70 2.43 -44.76 11.26
N SER A 71 2.03 -43.50 11.37
CA SER A 71 2.56 -42.40 10.56
C SER A 71 4.04 -42.12 10.90
N GLN A 72 4.70 -41.36 10.03
CA GLN A 72 5.97 -40.73 10.42
C GLN A 72 5.75 -39.79 11.62
N GLU A 73 6.77 -39.67 12.46
CA GLU A 73 6.76 -38.72 13.56
C GLU A 73 6.84 -37.30 13.03
N HIS A 74 5.94 -36.44 13.51
CA HIS A 74 5.89 -35.02 13.19
C HIS A 74 6.21 -34.21 14.44
N CYS A 75 7.26 -33.40 14.38
CA CYS A 75 7.69 -32.56 15.48
C CYS A 75 7.45 -31.08 15.16
N LEU A 76 6.85 -30.35 16.11
CA LEU A 76 6.58 -28.92 15.97
C LEU A 76 6.75 -28.18 17.30
N ASP A 77 7.07 -26.89 17.25
CA ASP A 77 6.85 -25.95 18.34
C ASP A 77 5.57 -25.18 18.04
N VAL A 78 4.74 -24.95 19.07
CA VAL A 78 3.48 -24.21 18.92
C VAL A 78 3.74 -22.80 18.39
N ALA A 79 4.87 -22.17 18.78
CA ALA A 79 5.27 -20.86 18.28
C ALA A 79 5.53 -20.84 16.75
N ASP A 80 5.80 -22.01 16.16
CA ASP A 80 6.14 -22.20 14.76
C ASP A 80 4.94 -22.60 13.89
N ILE A 81 3.74 -22.75 14.45
CA ILE A 81 2.53 -23.10 13.67
C ILE A 81 1.41 -22.07 13.84
N VAL A 82 1.71 -20.92 14.45
CA VAL A 82 0.70 -19.89 14.71
C VAL A 82 0.17 -19.30 13.41
N GLU A 83 -1.14 -19.33 13.25
CA GLU A 83 -1.85 -18.51 12.27
C GLU A 83 -1.99 -17.08 12.79
N THR A 84 -1.28 -16.14 12.16
CA THR A 84 -1.28 -14.74 12.58
C THR A 84 -2.43 -13.95 11.94
N GLU A 85 -3.02 -13.03 12.70
CA GLU A 85 -4.02 -12.10 12.19
C GLU A 85 -3.42 -10.99 11.30
N ALA A 86 -4.23 -10.43 10.42
CA ALA A 86 -3.81 -9.32 9.57
C ALA A 86 -3.49 -8.07 10.41
N PRO A 87 -2.40 -7.33 10.11
CA PRO A 87 -2.12 -6.08 10.80
C PRO A 87 -3.23 -5.04 10.62
N VAL A 88 -3.40 -4.18 11.61
CA VAL A 88 -4.44 -3.15 11.70
C VAL A 88 -3.84 -1.76 11.89
N ASN A 89 -4.66 -0.72 11.72
CA ASN A 89 -4.25 0.68 11.83
C ASN A 89 -3.09 1.04 10.88
N LEU A 90 -3.15 0.60 9.63
CA LEU A 90 -2.21 1.02 8.60
C LEU A 90 -2.44 2.49 8.28
N THR A 91 -1.47 3.33 8.63
CA THR A 91 -1.49 4.79 8.44
C THR A 91 -0.21 5.27 7.75
N TYR A 92 -0.22 6.53 7.29
CA TYR A 92 0.95 7.16 6.69
C TYR A 92 1.12 8.61 7.16
N MET A 93 2.36 9.08 7.17
CA MET A 93 2.72 10.49 7.32
C MET A 93 3.70 10.86 6.20
N LEU A 94 3.49 12.02 5.59
CA LEU A 94 4.36 12.52 4.53
C LEU A 94 5.53 13.31 5.12
N THR A 95 6.72 13.08 4.60
CA THR A 95 7.95 13.81 4.90
C THR A 95 8.54 14.36 3.61
N ASP A 96 9.17 15.54 3.68
CA ASP A 96 9.85 16.12 2.51
C ASP A 96 10.97 15.17 2.05
N ALA A 97 11.04 14.88 0.74
CA ALA A 97 12.05 13.97 0.19
C ALA A 97 13.51 14.47 0.31
N GLY A 98 13.70 15.73 0.74
CA GLY A 98 15.00 16.39 0.77
C GLY A 98 15.51 16.71 -0.65
N GLY A 99 16.10 17.90 -0.84
CA GLY A 99 16.67 18.32 -2.13
C GLY A 99 15.64 18.72 -3.21
N ASP A 100 16.11 18.68 -4.47
CA ASP A 100 15.41 19.11 -5.70
C ASP A 100 14.44 18.06 -6.28
N GLU A 101 14.23 16.93 -5.60
CA GLU A 101 13.37 15.86 -6.09
C GLU A 101 11.87 16.23 -5.95
N MET A 102 11.10 15.99 -7.01
CA MET A 102 9.66 16.29 -7.10
C MET A 102 8.76 15.28 -6.33
N GLY A 103 9.34 14.50 -5.42
CA GLY A 103 8.63 13.45 -4.67
C GLY A 103 8.44 13.79 -3.19
N HIS A 104 7.66 12.96 -2.50
CA HIS A 104 7.58 12.96 -1.03
C HIS A 104 8.03 11.59 -0.50
N ASN A 105 8.59 11.60 0.70
CA ASN A 105 8.75 10.39 1.47
C ASN A 105 7.45 10.11 2.22
N ALA A 106 7.15 8.84 2.47
CA ALA A 106 6.00 8.43 3.26
C ALA A 106 6.43 7.43 4.32
N LEU A 107 6.30 7.82 5.58
CA LEU A 107 6.44 6.94 6.73
C LEU A 107 5.12 6.20 6.94
N LEU A 108 5.10 4.90 6.69
CA LEU A 108 3.96 4.04 6.97
C LEU A 108 4.14 3.34 8.31
N SER A 109 3.04 3.20 9.06
CA SER A 109 3.01 2.50 10.35
C SER A 109 1.77 1.65 10.48
N TRP A 110 1.87 0.54 11.22
CA TRP A 110 0.77 -0.36 11.52
C TRP A 110 0.97 -1.00 12.90
N THR A 111 -0.03 -1.76 13.35
CA THR A 111 -0.05 -2.45 14.63
C THR A 111 -0.57 -3.87 14.46
N TYR A 112 -0.17 -4.78 15.36
CA TYR A 112 -0.77 -6.11 15.44
C TYR A 112 -2.02 -6.06 16.33
N PRO A 113 -3.15 -6.65 15.92
CA PRO A 113 -4.44 -6.48 16.60
C PRO A 113 -4.47 -7.02 18.03
N VAL A 114 -3.62 -7.99 18.36
CA VAL A 114 -3.57 -8.60 19.70
C VAL A 114 -2.18 -8.43 20.31
N PRO A 115 -1.82 -7.26 20.87
CA PRO A 115 -0.46 -6.99 21.35
C PRO A 115 0.02 -7.92 22.47
N SER A 116 -0.90 -8.49 23.26
CA SER A 116 -0.58 -9.52 24.26
C SER A 116 0.09 -10.75 23.64
N HIS A 117 -0.15 -11.02 22.35
CA HIS A 117 0.50 -12.09 21.60
C HIS A 117 1.97 -11.80 21.25
N LEU A 118 2.44 -10.58 21.48
CA LEU A 118 3.85 -10.20 21.26
C LEU A 118 4.59 -9.98 22.58
N GLN A 119 3.87 -9.94 23.70
CA GLN A 119 4.47 -9.79 25.01
C GLN A 119 5.34 -11.01 25.32
N PHE A 120 6.48 -10.79 25.98
CA PHE A 120 7.44 -11.84 26.34
C PHE A 120 8.07 -12.58 25.14
N GLY A 121 7.82 -12.15 23.89
CA GLY A 121 8.51 -12.63 22.70
C GLY A 121 8.10 -14.03 22.23
N TRP A 122 6.91 -14.52 22.59
CA TRP A 122 6.47 -15.85 22.18
C TRP A 122 6.20 -15.96 20.68
N ILE A 123 5.66 -14.92 20.03
CA ILE A 123 5.71 -14.75 18.57
C ILE A 123 6.65 -13.63 18.19
N THR A 124 7.51 -13.91 17.22
CA THR A 124 8.24 -12.87 16.48
C THR A 124 7.62 -12.70 15.11
N LEU A 125 7.07 -11.51 14.82
CA LEU A 125 6.45 -11.23 13.53
C LEU A 125 7.46 -10.70 12.50
N VAL A 126 7.23 -11.08 11.25
CA VAL A 126 7.80 -10.39 10.08
C VAL A 126 6.67 -9.93 9.17
N TYR A 127 6.87 -8.77 8.56
CA TYR A 127 5.88 -8.11 7.72
C TYR A 127 6.32 -8.07 6.26
N GLU A 128 5.32 -8.10 5.39
CA GLU A 128 5.42 -7.80 3.97
C GLU A 128 4.47 -6.64 3.67
N LEU A 129 5.03 -5.55 3.15
CA LEU A 129 4.26 -4.40 2.68
C LEU A 129 4.25 -4.38 1.15
N GLN A 130 3.07 -4.19 0.57
CA GLN A 130 2.89 -4.01 -0.86
C GLN A 130 2.25 -2.66 -1.14
N TYR A 131 2.75 -2.00 -2.18
CA TYR A 131 2.17 -0.76 -2.67
C TYR A 131 2.20 -0.71 -4.19
N ARG A 132 1.22 -0.01 -4.77
CA ARG A 132 1.16 0.25 -6.21
C ARG A 132 0.46 1.57 -6.45
N ARG A 133 0.55 2.11 -7.66
CA ARG A 133 -0.29 3.24 -8.07
C ARG A 133 -1.71 2.78 -8.33
N VAL A 134 -2.67 3.67 -8.10
CA VAL A 134 -4.08 3.42 -8.45
C VAL A 134 -4.21 3.19 -9.97
N THR A 135 -3.46 3.95 -10.77
CA THR A 135 -3.44 3.87 -12.25
C THR A 135 -2.78 2.60 -12.80
N GLU A 136 -2.05 1.86 -11.99
CA GLU A 136 -1.27 0.69 -12.41
C GLU A 136 -1.62 -0.53 -11.52
N PRO A 137 -2.80 -1.16 -11.71
CA PRO A 137 -3.34 -2.14 -10.78
C PRO A 137 -2.52 -3.44 -10.63
N ASP A 138 -1.78 -3.80 -11.66
CA ASP A 138 -0.97 -5.04 -11.69
C ASP A 138 0.48 -4.83 -11.26
N ASN A 139 0.90 -3.58 -11.00
CA ASN A 139 2.29 -3.22 -10.72
C ASN A 139 2.58 -3.10 -9.22
N TRP A 140 2.43 -4.21 -8.48
CA TRP A 140 2.74 -4.25 -7.05
C TRP A 140 4.25 -4.21 -6.79
N LYS A 141 4.67 -3.24 -5.98
CA LYS A 141 6.00 -3.15 -5.41
C LYS A 141 5.97 -3.71 -3.99
N VAL A 142 6.98 -4.50 -3.63
CA VAL A 142 7.03 -5.24 -2.35
C VAL A 142 8.20 -4.76 -1.49
N LYS A 143 7.98 -4.63 -0.18
CA LYS A 143 9.00 -4.41 0.86
C LYS A 143 8.91 -5.55 1.88
N GLN A 144 9.96 -6.37 1.94
CA GLN A 144 10.08 -7.49 2.87
C GLN A 144 11.52 -8.03 2.94
N PRO A 145 11.88 -8.75 4.02
CA PRO A 145 11.13 -8.88 5.27
C PRO A 145 11.34 -7.65 6.18
N LEU A 146 10.26 -7.14 6.76
CA LEU A 146 10.30 -6.05 7.73
C LEU A 146 10.08 -6.61 9.13
N ARG A 147 10.93 -6.24 10.11
CA ARG A 147 10.74 -6.62 11.53
C ARG A 147 9.99 -5.55 12.31
N GLU A 148 10.17 -4.30 11.91
CA GLU A 148 9.53 -3.15 12.53
C GLU A 148 8.11 -2.98 11.98
N SER A 149 7.21 -2.45 12.81
CA SER A 149 5.82 -2.17 12.43
C SER A 149 5.66 -0.83 11.70
N HIS A 150 6.74 -0.36 11.08
CA HIS A 150 6.78 0.84 10.26
C HIS A 150 7.84 0.71 9.16
N VAL A 151 7.70 1.50 8.10
CA VAL A 151 8.69 1.60 7.01
C VAL A 151 8.55 2.94 6.31
N GLU A 152 9.68 3.54 5.95
CA GLU A 152 9.71 4.74 5.13
C GLU A 152 9.87 4.38 3.64
N LEU A 153 8.96 4.88 2.81
CA LEU A 153 9.06 4.83 1.35
C LEU A 153 9.62 6.16 0.85
N LEU A 154 10.76 6.11 0.16
CA LEU A 154 11.47 7.30 -0.28
C LEU A 154 11.10 7.69 -1.71
N GLY A 155 11.11 9.00 -1.99
CA GLY A 155 11.04 9.55 -3.35
C GLY A 155 9.80 9.12 -4.13
N LEU A 156 8.64 9.01 -3.46
CA LEU A 156 7.41 8.63 -4.13
C LEU A 156 6.96 9.78 -5.05
N PRO A 157 6.74 9.52 -6.36
CA PRO A 157 6.24 10.56 -7.24
C PRO A 157 4.77 10.88 -6.95
N VAL A 158 4.36 12.09 -7.33
CA VAL A 158 2.97 12.59 -7.23
C VAL A 158 1.97 11.57 -7.80
N GLY A 159 0.88 11.37 -7.07
CA GLY A 159 -0.20 10.48 -7.46
C GLY A 159 -0.79 9.69 -6.30
N ASP A 160 -1.78 8.86 -6.62
CA ASP A 160 -2.49 8.04 -5.65
C ASP A 160 -1.96 6.60 -5.64
N TYR A 161 -1.81 6.06 -4.44
CA TYR A 161 -1.26 4.74 -4.16
C TYR A 161 -2.23 3.92 -3.33
N VAL A 162 -2.24 2.61 -3.59
CA VAL A 162 -2.88 1.61 -2.74
C VAL A 162 -1.79 0.88 -2.00
N VAL A 163 -1.91 0.81 -0.68
CA VAL A 163 -0.94 0.15 0.20
C VAL A 163 -1.63 -0.90 1.04
N ARG A 164 -0.98 -2.05 1.25
CA ARG A 164 -1.47 -3.12 2.13
C ARG A 164 -0.30 -3.81 2.80
N VAL A 165 -0.54 -4.34 3.99
CA VAL A 165 0.48 -5.06 4.76
C VAL A 165 -0.07 -6.40 5.24
N ARG A 166 0.78 -7.40 5.36
CA ARG A 166 0.48 -8.68 6.00
C ARG A 166 1.64 -9.09 6.89
N CYS A 167 1.41 -10.04 7.78
CA CYS A 167 2.46 -10.56 8.65
C CYS A 167 2.48 -12.08 8.65
N ARG A 168 3.55 -12.65 9.18
CA ARG A 168 3.66 -14.06 9.55
C ARG A 168 4.57 -14.19 10.75
N SER A 169 4.47 -15.33 11.45
CA SER A 169 5.52 -15.74 12.37
C SER A 169 6.84 -15.87 11.62
N HIS A 170 7.95 -15.41 12.20
CA HIS A 170 9.28 -15.50 11.62
C HIS A 170 9.65 -16.96 11.28
N ASN A 171 9.27 -17.87 12.16
CA ASN A 171 9.64 -19.28 12.09
C ASN A 171 8.74 -20.09 11.15
N TYR A 172 7.55 -19.57 10.82
CA TYR A 172 6.57 -20.27 9.99
C TYR A 172 6.29 -19.57 8.66
N GLY A 173 6.00 -20.36 7.63
CA GLY A 173 5.81 -19.86 6.26
C GLY A 173 4.42 -19.30 5.95
N LEU A 174 3.41 -19.48 6.81
CA LEU A 174 2.04 -19.04 6.49
C LEU A 174 1.86 -17.55 6.73
N TRP A 175 1.49 -16.85 5.66
CA TRP A 175 1.14 -15.45 5.70
C TRP A 175 -0.30 -15.25 6.18
N SER A 176 -0.50 -14.22 7.01
CA SER A 176 -1.81 -13.68 7.32
C SER A 176 -2.53 -13.24 6.05
N LYS A 177 -3.85 -13.03 6.19
CA LYS A 177 -4.60 -12.23 5.22
C LYS A 177 -3.97 -10.83 5.11
N TRP A 178 -4.19 -10.19 3.97
CA TRP A 178 -3.84 -8.78 3.78
C TRP A 178 -4.67 -7.89 4.72
N SER A 179 -4.06 -6.81 5.22
CA SER A 179 -4.77 -5.73 5.90
C SER A 179 -5.82 -5.09 4.98
N SER A 180 -6.70 -4.27 5.56
CA SER A 180 -7.46 -3.31 4.76
C SER A 180 -6.51 -2.46 3.92
N ALA A 181 -6.90 -2.21 2.68
CA ALA A 181 -6.11 -1.40 1.76
C ALA A 181 -6.19 0.08 2.17
N LEU A 182 -5.03 0.70 2.32
CA LEU A 182 -4.89 2.14 2.58
C LEU A 182 -4.74 2.89 1.26
N LEU A 183 -5.56 3.91 1.05
CA LEU A 183 -5.38 4.88 -0.03
C LEU A 183 -4.48 6.02 0.45
N MET A 184 -3.36 6.22 -0.22
CA MET A 184 -2.35 7.22 0.11
C MET A 184 -2.15 8.17 -1.08
N THR A 185 -2.22 9.48 -0.85
CA THR A 185 -2.07 10.49 -1.90
C THR A 185 -0.78 11.26 -1.70
N ILE A 186 0.07 11.30 -2.72
CA ILE A 186 1.27 12.12 -2.76
C ILE A 186 0.94 13.45 -3.45
N PRO A 187 0.95 14.59 -2.74
CA PRO A 187 0.54 15.87 -3.30
C PRO A 187 1.60 16.42 -4.25
N ASN A 188 1.16 17.29 -5.17
CA ASN A 188 2.09 18.04 -6.02
C ASN A 188 2.79 19.14 -5.20
N ARG A 189 4.11 19.28 -5.35
CA ARG A 189 4.85 20.34 -4.67
C ARG A 189 4.61 21.67 -5.40
N PRO A 190 4.15 22.74 -4.72
CA PRO A 190 4.11 24.05 -5.35
C PRO A 190 5.56 24.49 -5.65
N PRO A 191 5.88 24.93 -6.87
CA PRO A 191 7.23 25.38 -7.20
C PRO A 191 7.61 26.56 -6.30
N ALA A 192 8.66 26.37 -5.49
CA ALA A 192 9.18 27.40 -4.58
C ALA A 192 9.52 28.73 -5.31
N GLY A 193 9.78 28.67 -6.62
CA GLY A 193 10.06 29.83 -7.47
C GLY A 193 8.89 30.80 -7.67
N THR A 194 7.63 30.36 -7.55
CA THR A 194 6.48 31.25 -7.83
C THR A 194 6.27 32.30 -6.73
N VAL A 195 6.59 31.95 -5.47
CA VAL A 195 6.49 32.90 -4.34
C VAL A 195 7.63 33.91 -4.37
N ALA A 196 8.85 33.49 -4.74
CA ALA A 196 10.00 34.38 -4.90
C ALA A 196 9.82 35.37 -6.07
N MET A 197 9.30 34.91 -7.22
CA MET A 197 9.04 35.80 -8.37
C MET A 197 7.94 36.82 -8.05
N ALA A 198 6.85 36.41 -7.39
CA ALA A 198 5.77 37.34 -7.04
C ALA A 198 6.18 38.39 -5.99
N THR A 199 7.13 38.07 -5.10
CA THR A 199 7.68 39.03 -4.14
C THR A 199 8.70 39.97 -4.80
N ALA A 200 9.56 39.46 -5.69
CA ALA A 200 10.50 40.27 -6.46
C ALA A 200 9.79 41.26 -7.40
N VAL A 201 8.74 40.83 -8.11
CA VAL A 201 7.96 41.73 -9.00
C VAL A 201 7.26 42.83 -8.18
N ARG A 202 6.70 42.50 -7.02
CA ARG A 202 6.08 43.50 -6.12
C ARG A 202 7.11 44.49 -5.56
N ALA A 203 8.31 44.03 -5.20
CA ALA A 203 9.40 44.90 -4.77
C ALA A 203 9.87 45.82 -5.91
N MET A 204 10.03 45.30 -7.13
CA MET A 204 10.40 46.10 -8.30
C MET A 204 9.37 47.18 -8.61
N ILE A 205 8.08 46.84 -8.62
CA ILE A 205 7.00 47.83 -8.83
C ILE A 205 7.01 48.90 -7.73
N ALA A 206 7.21 48.52 -6.47
CA ALA A 206 7.32 49.48 -5.36
C ALA A 206 8.52 50.43 -5.53
N THR A 207 9.69 49.91 -5.96
CA THR A 207 10.87 50.76 -6.23
C THR A 207 10.66 51.72 -7.41
N VAL A 208 10.02 51.27 -8.49
CA VAL A 208 9.71 52.13 -9.65
C VAL A 208 8.71 53.22 -9.26
N MET A 209 7.68 52.89 -8.48
CA MET A 209 6.71 53.87 -7.97
C MET A 209 7.42 54.88 -7.05
N MET A 210 8.29 54.44 -6.14
CA MET A 210 9.06 55.35 -5.28
C MET A 210 9.97 56.29 -6.08
N ILE A 211 10.65 55.80 -7.12
CA ILE A 211 11.50 56.64 -7.99
C ILE A 211 10.65 57.65 -8.77
N SER A 212 9.41 57.30 -9.16
CA SER A 212 8.52 58.22 -9.88
C SER A 212 8.05 59.43 -9.06
N TYR A 213 8.11 59.38 -7.72
CA TYR A 213 7.85 60.55 -6.86
C TYR A 213 9.02 61.55 -6.81
N PHE A 214 10.25 61.10 -7.10
CA PHE A 214 11.45 61.95 -7.15
C PHE A 214 11.77 62.47 -8.56
N LEU A 215 11.12 61.94 -9.59
CA LEU A 215 11.27 62.42 -10.96
C LEU A 215 10.31 63.60 -11.21
N PRO A 216 10.78 64.76 -11.69
CA PRO A 216 9.90 65.85 -12.08
C PRO A 216 8.98 65.39 -13.24
N PRO A 217 7.77 65.99 -13.39
CA PRO A 217 6.83 65.60 -14.43
C PRO A 217 7.49 65.61 -15.81
N VAL A 218 7.39 64.49 -16.54
CA VAL A 218 7.94 64.38 -17.89
C VAL A 218 7.33 65.49 -18.77
N PRO A 219 8.14 66.39 -19.35
CA PRO A 219 7.64 67.43 -20.23
C PRO A 219 6.92 66.81 -21.43
N LYS A 220 5.69 67.26 -21.71
CA LYS A 220 4.94 66.82 -22.89
C LYS A 220 5.79 67.05 -24.15
N PRO A 221 5.93 66.05 -25.05
CA PRO A 221 6.65 66.24 -26.29
C PRO A 221 5.91 67.27 -27.16
N ARG A 222 6.54 68.41 -27.43
CA ARG A 222 6.12 69.33 -28.49
C ARG A 222 6.72 68.85 -29.80
N ILE A 223 5.99 68.00 -30.52
CA ILE A 223 6.33 67.70 -31.92
C ILE A 223 5.89 68.93 -32.72
N ILE A 224 6.86 69.76 -33.13
CA ILE A 224 6.64 70.87 -34.06
C ILE A 224 6.78 70.28 -35.46
N GLY A 225 5.71 70.33 -36.27
CA GLY A 225 5.79 70.07 -37.71
C GLY A 225 4.92 68.95 -38.29
N ILE A 226 3.77 68.61 -37.71
CA ILE A 226 2.72 67.89 -38.43
C ILE A 226 1.54 68.83 -38.59
N ASP A 227 1.38 69.38 -39.79
CA ASP A 227 0.24 70.22 -40.15
C ASP A 227 -1.01 69.34 -40.26
N SER A 228 -1.93 69.52 -39.31
CA SER A 228 -3.19 68.76 -39.20
C SER A 228 -4.20 69.04 -40.33
N LEU A 229 -3.86 69.86 -41.33
CA LEU A 229 -4.74 70.23 -42.44
C LEU A 229 -4.42 69.57 -43.78
N LEU A 230 -3.38 68.73 -43.89
CA LEU A 230 -3.04 67.99 -45.12
C LEU A 230 -3.56 66.54 -45.16
N LEU A 231 -4.31 66.10 -44.14
CA LEU A 231 -5.04 64.82 -44.16
C LEU A 231 -6.47 65.02 -44.69
N LYS A 232 -6.60 65.54 -45.91
CA LYS A 232 -7.88 65.54 -46.63
C LYS A 232 -7.66 65.24 -48.12
N VAL A 233 -8.38 64.22 -48.59
CA VAL A 233 -8.60 63.81 -49.98
C VAL A 233 -7.50 62.93 -50.61
N HIS A 234 -7.71 61.61 -50.53
CA HIS A 234 -8.00 60.86 -51.75
C HIS A 234 -8.83 59.60 -51.46
N THR A 235 -10.10 59.69 -51.83
CA THR A 235 -11.00 58.56 -52.07
C THR A 235 -10.46 57.69 -53.20
N HIS A 236 -10.32 56.38 -52.96
CA HIS A 236 -10.38 55.39 -54.04
C HIS A 236 -11.64 54.55 -53.87
N THR A 237 -12.57 54.80 -54.78
CA THR A 237 -13.72 53.98 -55.16
C THR A 237 -13.26 52.61 -55.62
N HIS A 238 -13.81 51.53 -55.07
CA HIS A 238 -14.07 50.32 -55.85
C HIS A 238 -15.40 49.67 -55.43
N THR A 239 -16.08 49.22 -56.46
CA THR A 239 -17.50 48.93 -56.64
C THR A 239 -17.91 47.61 -55.97
N HIS A 240 -19.07 47.62 -55.32
CA HIS A 240 -19.75 46.43 -54.81
C HIS A 240 -20.48 45.71 -55.97
N THR A 241 -20.22 44.43 -56.17
CA THR A 241 -21.08 43.55 -56.96
C THR A 241 -21.45 42.35 -56.10
N HIS A 242 -22.73 42.23 -55.75
CA HIS A 242 -23.30 41.06 -55.08
C HIS A 242 -23.91 40.13 -56.13
N THR A 243 -23.60 38.84 -56.04
CA THR A 243 -24.43 37.77 -56.60
C THR A 243 -24.35 36.55 -55.69
N HIS A 244 -25.51 36.12 -55.20
CA HIS A 244 -25.75 34.87 -54.47
C HIS A 244 -25.37 33.63 -55.32
N THR A 245 -25.07 32.50 -54.68
CA THR A 245 -25.86 31.23 -54.73
C THR A 245 -25.00 30.00 -54.34
N HIS A 246 -25.47 29.30 -53.29
CA HIS A 246 -25.45 27.85 -52.98
C HIS A 246 -24.17 27.00 -52.72
N THR A 247 -24.22 26.33 -51.56
CA THR A 247 -23.83 24.93 -51.21
C THR A 247 -22.47 24.36 -51.65
N HIS A 248 -21.65 23.89 -50.69
CA HIS A 248 -21.58 22.47 -50.29
C HIS A 248 -20.55 22.23 -49.15
N THR A 249 -21.01 21.49 -48.14
CA THR A 249 -20.37 20.39 -47.38
C THR A 249 -18.83 20.23 -47.39
N PHE A 250 -18.19 20.31 -46.22
CA PHE A 250 -17.42 19.22 -45.54
C PHE A 250 -16.54 19.80 -44.41
N CYS A 251 -16.87 19.53 -43.15
CA CYS A 251 -15.88 19.42 -42.08
C CYS A 251 -15.79 17.93 -41.76
N ARG A 252 -14.60 17.37 -41.95
CA ARG A 252 -14.27 16.02 -41.54
C ARG A 252 -13.80 16.11 -40.10
N ASP A 253 -14.52 15.40 -39.22
CA ASP A 253 -14.04 14.87 -37.96
C ASP A 253 -12.67 14.17 -38.18
N THR A 254 -11.85 13.94 -37.15
CA THR A 254 -12.16 12.90 -36.16
C THR A 254 -11.14 12.90 -35.03
N TRP A 255 -11.70 12.78 -33.83
CA TRP A 255 -11.25 11.89 -32.77
C TRP A 255 -11.11 10.46 -33.27
#